data_AF-A0A8J4H8K5-F1
#
_entry.id   AF-A0A8J4H8K5-F1
#
_cell.length_a   1.000
_cell.length_b   1.000
_cell.length_c   1.000
_cell.angle_alpha   90.00
_cell.angle_beta   90.00
_cell.angle_gamma   90.00
#
_symmetry.space_group_name_H-M   'P 1'
#
loop_
_entity.id
_entity.type
_entity.pdbx_description
1 polymer ?
#
loop_
_entity_poly.entity_id
_entity_poly.type
_entity_poly.pdbx_seq_one_letter_code
_entity_poly.pdbx_strand_id
1 'polypeptide(L)'
;MTEEKKSVTVDIYGTQYKLKGGAEASTAYIQRVAAEVDGRMRQLSDNFPRLDMPRLAVLTAVNVMDDCFKLMQELEKAQLKQDMSERQRQEERAQQQRNYEDEQAAWKKELEGLKAQVQQLQEEKEQGEQRIALERKRNEELLRELDQLKTAVQQDKAEWEQQMDEQKEAHSEEIRKLREELSQGSSLQEEYAKLQEEYAKLQTEYNEWIQLVEQDHPGK
;
A
#
# COMPACT_ATOMS: atom_id res chain seq x y z
N MET A 1 29.91 77.11 9.82
CA MET A 1 31.03 77.35 8.90
C MET A 1 30.43 77.76 7.57
N THR A 2 30.75 78.97 7.09
CA THR A 2 30.14 79.58 5.90
C THR A 2 30.67 78.92 4.63
N GLU A 3 29.79 78.26 3.87
CA GLU A 3 30.14 77.65 2.58
C GLU A 3 30.65 78.72 1.60
N GLU A 4 31.89 78.59 1.13
CA GLU A 4 32.46 79.46 0.09
C GLU A 4 31.79 79.19 -1.26
N LYS A 5 30.83 80.04 -1.61
CA LYS A 5 30.21 80.07 -2.94
C LYS A 5 31.25 80.46 -3.99
N LYS A 6 31.71 79.49 -4.78
CA LYS A 6 32.67 79.71 -5.89
C LYS A 6 32.03 80.58 -6.97
N SER A 7 32.68 81.69 -7.31
CA SER A 7 32.27 82.56 -8.42
C SER A 7 33.05 82.24 -9.69
N VAL A 8 32.37 82.11 -10.81
CA VAL A 8 32.94 81.77 -12.11
C VAL A 8 32.54 82.85 -13.11
N THR A 9 33.51 83.36 -13.86
CA THR A 9 33.25 84.32 -14.93
C THR A 9 33.11 83.56 -16.25
N VAL A 10 32.04 83.80 -17.00
CA VAL A 10 31.73 83.15 -18.28
C VAL A 10 31.34 84.20 -19.32
N ASP A 11 31.50 83.89 -20.61
CA ASP A 11 31.04 84.70 -21.73
C ASP A 11 29.80 84.05 -22.34
N ILE A 12 28.71 84.80 -22.46
CA ILE A 12 27.47 84.34 -23.10
C ILE A 12 27.07 85.40 -24.12
N TYR A 13 27.10 84.99 -25.39
CA TYR A 13 26.75 85.79 -26.56
C TYR A 13 27.49 87.14 -26.60
N GLY A 14 28.80 87.13 -26.29
CA GLY A 14 29.66 88.31 -26.33
C GLY A 14 29.54 89.23 -25.10
N THR A 15 28.81 88.81 -24.07
CA THR A 15 28.69 89.53 -22.80
C THR A 15 29.25 88.69 -21.66
N GLN A 16 30.15 89.29 -20.85
CA GLN A 16 30.79 88.60 -19.74
C GLN A 16 29.91 88.66 -18.46
N TYR A 17 29.57 87.49 -17.90
CA TYR A 17 28.78 87.34 -16.69
C TYR A 17 29.58 86.70 -15.57
N LYS A 18 29.47 87.22 -14.34
CA LYS A 18 30.05 86.61 -13.13
C LYS A 18 28.97 85.82 -12.39
N LEU A 19 28.93 84.50 -12.61
CA LEU A 19 27.96 83.58 -12.03
C LEU A 19 28.46 83.06 -10.67
N LYS A 20 27.54 82.83 -9.73
CA LYS A 20 27.84 82.17 -8.45
C LYS A 20 27.32 80.74 -8.51
N GLY A 21 28.19 79.77 -8.25
CA GLY A 21 27.80 78.37 -8.10
C GLY A 21 27.06 78.12 -6.80
N GLY A 22 26.06 77.22 -6.83
CA GLY A 22 25.52 76.59 -5.62
C GLY A 22 26.55 75.64 -4.99
N ALA A 23 26.29 75.17 -3.77
CA ALA A 23 27.24 74.35 -3.00
C ALA A 23 27.66 73.05 -3.71
N GLU A 24 26.78 72.47 -4.53
CA GLU A 24 26.98 71.21 -5.25
C GLU A 24 27.44 71.39 -6.71
N ALA A 25 27.37 72.61 -7.25
CA ALA A 25 27.66 72.87 -8.66
C ALA A 25 29.16 73.13 -8.87
N SER A 26 29.83 72.22 -9.59
CA SER A 26 31.23 72.40 -9.94
C SER A 26 31.43 73.58 -10.91
N THR A 27 32.60 74.23 -10.86
CA THR A 27 32.98 75.28 -11.82
C THR A 27 32.84 74.80 -13.28
N ALA A 28 33.19 73.54 -13.55
CA ALA A 28 33.07 72.92 -14.86
C ALA A 28 31.59 72.76 -15.30
N TYR A 29 30.69 72.43 -14.37
CA TYR A 29 29.25 72.36 -14.67
C TYR A 29 28.69 73.73 -15.08
N ILE A 30 29.03 74.79 -14.35
CA ILE A 30 28.56 76.15 -14.63
C ILE A 30 29.09 76.65 -15.98
N GLN A 31 30.36 76.39 -16.30
CA GLN A 31 30.94 76.70 -17.61
C GLN A 31 30.25 75.94 -18.74
N ARG A 32 29.94 74.65 -18.53
CA ARG A 32 29.21 73.84 -19.50
C ARG A 32 27.81 74.35 -19.76
N VAL A 33 27.06 74.70 -18.71
CA VAL A 33 25.72 75.30 -18.84
C VAL A 33 25.79 76.64 -19.59
N ALA A 34 26.76 77.49 -19.26
CA ALA A 34 26.96 78.76 -19.96
C ALA A 34 27.28 78.57 -21.45
N ALA A 35 28.14 77.61 -21.79
CA ALA A 35 28.46 77.27 -23.17
C ALA A 35 27.25 76.73 -23.95
N GLU A 36 26.42 75.92 -23.29
CA GLU A 36 25.19 75.38 -23.90
C GLU A 36 24.16 76.49 -24.20
N VAL A 37 24.01 77.46 -23.28
CA VAL A 37 23.14 78.63 -23.47
C VAL A 37 23.69 79.53 -24.57
N ASP A 38 24.99 79.82 -24.61
CA ASP A 38 25.64 80.59 -25.69
C ASP A 38 25.40 79.93 -27.06
N GLY A 39 25.58 78.61 -27.17
CA GLY A 39 25.32 77.85 -28.39
C GLY A 39 23.86 77.96 -28.84
N ARG A 40 22.90 77.78 -27.93
CA ARG A 40 21.46 77.91 -28.23
C ARG A 40 21.07 79.34 -28.62
N MET A 41 21.63 80.36 -27.98
CA MET A 41 21.41 81.76 -28.35
C MET A 41 21.91 82.05 -29.78
N ARG A 42 23.09 81.55 -30.15
CA ARG A 42 23.64 81.68 -31.52
C ARG A 42 22.78 80.95 -32.56
N GLN A 43 22.34 79.73 -32.27
CA GLN A 43 21.44 79.01 -33.17
C GLN A 43 20.10 79.73 -33.39
N LEU A 44 19.53 80.30 -32.31
CA LEU A 44 18.30 81.08 -32.42
C LEU A 44 18.51 82.42 -33.12
N SER A 45 19.68 83.05 -32.99
CA SER A 45 20.00 84.28 -33.72
C SER A 45 20.09 84.06 -35.23
N ASP A 46 20.61 82.89 -35.65
CA ASP A 46 20.68 82.53 -37.07
C ASP A 46 19.27 82.33 -37.67
N ASN A 47 18.36 81.73 -36.89
CA ASN A 47 16.97 81.51 -37.30
C ASN A 47 16.08 82.76 -37.19
N PHE A 48 16.42 83.69 -36.29
CA PHE A 48 15.64 84.89 -36.02
C PHE A 48 16.50 86.17 -36.00
N PRO A 49 17.08 86.59 -37.15
CA PRO A 49 18.06 87.67 -37.22
C PRO A 49 17.51 89.08 -36.90
N ARG A 50 16.18 89.22 -36.76
CA ARG A 50 15.51 90.48 -36.42
C ARG A 50 15.21 90.65 -34.93
N LEU A 51 15.48 89.64 -34.10
CA LEU A 51 15.29 89.74 -32.65
C LEU A 51 16.45 90.48 -31.99
N ASP A 52 16.11 91.40 -31.09
CA ASP A 52 17.06 92.07 -30.21
C ASP A 52 17.52 91.14 -29.08
N MET A 53 18.72 91.41 -28.57
CA MET A 53 19.40 90.57 -27.57
C MET A 53 18.52 90.19 -26.35
N PRO A 54 17.74 91.09 -25.73
CA PRO A 54 16.85 90.72 -24.63
C PRO A 54 15.74 89.73 -25.04
N ARG A 55 15.12 89.92 -26.21
CA ARG A 55 14.07 89.01 -26.70
C ARG A 55 14.65 87.65 -27.07
N LEU A 56 15.86 87.62 -27.65
CA LEU A 56 16.59 86.38 -27.94
C LEU A 56 16.91 85.59 -26.66
N ALA A 57 17.37 86.29 -25.61
CA ALA A 57 17.65 85.68 -24.30
C ALA A 57 16.38 85.08 -23.66
N VAL A 58 15.26 85.82 -23.69
CA VAL A 58 13.97 85.32 -23.19
C VAL A 58 13.48 84.13 -24.01
N LEU A 59 13.58 84.18 -25.35
CA LEU A 59 13.20 83.05 -26.21
C LEU A 59 14.05 81.81 -25.92
N THR A 60 15.35 81.99 -25.70
CA THR A 60 16.26 80.91 -25.33
C THR A 60 15.88 80.31 -23.98
N ALA A 61 15.57 81.15 -22.98
CA ALA A 61 15.13 80.69 -21.66
C ALA A 61 13.81 79.91 -21.74
N VAL A 62 12.83 80.39 -22.52
CA VAL A 62 11.56 79.69 -22.72
C VAL A 62 11.76 78.35 -23.43
N ASN A 63 12.61 78.30 -24.46
CA ASN A 63 12.89 77.07 -25.19
C ASN A 63 13.60 76.04 -24.31
N VAL A 64 14.61 76.44 -23.54
CA VAL A 64 15.29 75.56 -22.58
C VAL A 64 14.33 75.09 -21.49
N MET A 65 13.43 75.96 -21.00
CA MET A 65 12.45 75.57 -19.99
C MET A 65 11.41 74.58 -20.55
N ASP A 66 10.96 74.78 -21.79
CA ASP A 66 10.07 73.85 -22.50
C ASP A 66 10.73 72.48 -22.70
N ASP A 67 12.00 72.44 -23.09
CA ASP A 67 12.79 71.21 -23.17
C ASP A 67 12.89 70.50 -21.80
N CYS A 68 13.16 71.26 -20.73
CA CYS A 68 13.17 70.73 -19.36
C CYS A 68 11.81 70.13 -18.96
N PHE A 69 10.70 70.80 -19.26
CA PHE A 69 9.37 70.28 -18.95
C PHE A 69 9.05 68.99 -19.72
N LYS A 70 9.41 68.92 -21.01
CA LYS A 70 9.26 67.68 -21.80
C LYS A 70 10.08 66.54 -21.22
N LEU A 71 11.34 66.79 -20.87
CA LEU A 71 12.21 65.79 -20.25
C LEU A 71 11.68 65.32 -18.89
N MET A 72 11.15 66.22 -18.07
CA MET A 72 10.51 65.86 -16.80
C MET A 72 9.28 64.97 -17.01
N GLN A 73 8.42 65.29 -17.97
CA GLN A 73 7.26 64.45 -18.31
C GLN A 73 7.66 63.09 -18.88
N GLU A 74 8.70 63.02 -19.70
CA GLU A 74 9.23 61.76 -20.23
C GLU A 74 9.80 60.89 -19.11
N LEU A 75 10.51 61.50 -18.16
CA LEU A 75 11.08 60.81 -17.00
C LEU A 75 9.98 60.28 -16.08
N GLU A 76 8.94 61.07 -15.80
CA GLU A 76 7.78 60.63 -15.02
C GLU A 76 7.05 59.47 -15.71
N LYS A 77 6.83 59.56 -17.03
CA LYS A 77 6.23 58.46 -17.81
C LYS A 77 7.11 57.21 -17.81
N ALA A 78 8.43 57.36 -17.88
CA ALA A 78 9.36 56.24 -17.84
C ALA A 78 9.35 55.56 -16.47
N GLN A 79 9.34 56.34 -15.37
CA GLN A 79 9.22 55.83 -14.00
C GLN A 79 7.91 55.06 -13.81
N LEU A 80 6.77 55.64 -14.21
CA LEU A 80 5.47 54.96 -14.13
C LEU A 80 5.46 53.64 -14.91
N LYS A 81 6.03 53.61 -16.12
CA LYS A 81 6.15 52.37 -16.90
C LYS A 81 7.03 51.33 -16.22
N GLN A 82 8.13 51.76 -15.60
CA GLN A 82 9.02 50.88 -14.86
C GLN A 82 8.30 50.29 -13.65
N ASP A 83 7.66 51.12 -12.83
CA ASP A 83 6.89 50.68 -11.66
C ASP A 83 5.78 49.70 -12.04
N MET A 84 5.04 49.98 -13.12
CA MET A 84 4.00 49.09 -13.61
C MET A 84 4.58 47.75 -14.11
N SER A 85 5.71 47.78 -14.81
CA SER A 85 6.39 46.55 -15.25
C SER A 85 6.94 45.75 -14.06
N GLU A 86 7.45 46.42 -13.03
CA GLU A 86 7.92 45.77 -11.81
C GLU A 86 6.77 45.13 -11.04
N ARG A 87 5.63 45.82 -10.90
CA ARG A 87 4.41 45.25 -10.31
C ARG A 87 3.91 44.04 -11.09
N GLN A 88 3.85 44.12 -12.42
CA GLN A 88 3.47 42.98 -13.25
C GLN A 88 4.40 41.79 -13.05
N ARG A 89 5.72 42.00 -13.03
CA ARG A 89 6.68 40.92 -12.75
C ARG A 89 6.52 40.35 -11.34
N GLN A 90 6.21 41.19 -10.35
CA GLN A 90 5.95 40.73 -8.99
C GLN A 90 4.67 39.89 -8.92
N GLU A 91 3.59 40.33 -9.57
CA GLU A 91 2.33 39.60 -9.67
C GLU A 91 2.52 38.27 -10.41
N GLU A 92 3.24 38.26 -11.54
CA GLU A 92 3.57 37.03 -12.28
C GLU A 92 4.37 36.05 -11.41
N ARG A 93 5.38 36.53 -10.67
CA ARG A 93 6.17 35.70 -9.75
C ARG A 93 5.32 35.16 -8.60
N ALA A 94 4.47 36.00 -8.01
CA ALA A 94 3.57 35.58 -6.95
C ALA A 94 2.56 34.55 -7.45
N GLN A 95 2.04 34.72 -8.66
CA GLN A 95 1.12 33.77 -9.28
C GLN A 95 1.83 32.45 -9.61
N GLN A 96 3.04 32.49 -10.16
CA GLN A 96 3.84 31.29 -10.39
C GLN A 96 4.11 30.55 -9.08
N GLN A 97 4.52 31.27 -8.04
CA GLN A 97 4.78 30.69 -6.73
C GLN A 97 3.52 30.04 -6.14
N ARG A 98 2.37 30.72 -6.23
CA ARG A 98 1.09 30.16 -5.81
C ARG A 98 0.73 28.90 -6.59
N ASN A 99 0.92 28.89 -7.91
CA ASN A 99 0.68 27.71 -8.74
C ASN A 99 1.60 26.55 -8.31
N TYR A 100 2.89 26.81 -8.06
CA TYR A 100 3.81 25.79 -7.57
C TYR A 100 3.40 25.26 -6.18
N GLU A 101 2.92 26.11 -5.28
CA GLU A 101 2.43 25.72 -3.96
C GLU A 101 1.16 24.86 -4.06
N ASP A 102 0.21 25.25 -4.92
CA ASP A 102 -1.02 24.51 -5.19
C ASP A 102 -0.73 23.13 -5.83
N GLU A 103 0.18 23.08 -6.80
CA GLU A 103 0.67 21.83 -7.39
C GLU A 103 1.34 20.94 -6.33
N GLN A 104 2.24 21.50 -5.52
CA GLN A 104 2.89 20.74 -4.44
C GLN A 104 1.88 20.20 -3.42
N ALA A 105 0.86 20.98 -3.08
CA ALA A 105 -0.21 20.53 -2.19
C ALA A 105 -1.02 19.38 -2.81
N ALA A 106 -1.35 19.47 -4.11
CA ALA A 106 -2.04 18.40 -4.83
C ALA A 106 -1.20 17.11 -4.87
N TRP A 107 0.09 17.21 -5.23
CA TRP A 107 1.02 16.07 -5.25
C TRP A 107 1.19 15.44 -3.86
N LYS A 108 1.28 16.24 -2.80
CA LYS A 108 1.35 15.73 -1.42
C LYS A 108 0.10 14.95 -1.03
N LYS A 109 -1.08 15.49 -1.34
CA LYS A 109 -2.36 14.82 -1.07
C LYS A 109 -2.48 13.49 -1.81
N GLU A 110 -2.04 13.45 -3.07
CA GLU A 110 -2.05 12.21 -3.86
C GLU A 110 -1.06 11.18 -3.29
N LEU A 111 0.15 11.62 -2.90
CA LEU A 111 1.13 10.76 -2.24
C LEU A 111 0.62 10.20 -0.92
N GLU A 112 -0.05 11.00 -0.09
CA GLU A 112 -0.69 10.56 1.14
C GLU A 112 -1.81 9.53 0.87
N GLY A 113 -2.63 9.78 -0.16
CA GLY A 113 -3.66 8.83 -0.60
C GLY A 113 -3.07 7.50 -1.07
N LEU A 114 -2.00 7.52 -1.87
CA LEU A 114 -1.30 6.32 -2.32
C LEU A 114 -0.68 5.55 -1.15
N LYS A 115 -0.05 6.27 -0.20
CA LYS A 115 0.52 5.65 1.01
C LYS A 115 -0.55 4.96 1.85
N ALA A 116 -1.72 5.59 2.02
CA ALA A 116 -2.85 4.99 2.73
C ALA A 116 -3.35 3.71 2.04
N GLN A 117 -3.47 3.71 0.70
CA GLN A 117 -3.84 2.51 -0.06
C GLN A 117 -2.81 1.38 0.09
N VAL A 118 -1.53 1.70 0.00
CA VAL A 118 -0.45 0.71 0.19
C VAL A 118 -0.51 0.12 1.59
N GLN A 119 -0.74 0.95 2.62
CA GLN A 119 -0.86 0.48 3.99
C GLN A 119 -2.08 -0.44 4.17
N GLN A 120 -3.25 -0.06 3.63
CA GLN A 120 -4.45 -0.91 3.66
C GLN A 120 -4.20 -2.27 3.01
N LEU A 121 -3.59 -2.29 1.82
CA LEU A 121 -3.26 -3.54 1.13
C LEU A 121 -2.26 -4.40 1.91
N GLN A 122 -1.31 -3.77 2.61
CA GLN A 122 -0.37 -4.47 3.47
C GLN A 122 -1.08 -5.11 4.66
N GLU A 123 -1.98 -4.38 5.32
CA GLU A 123 -2.78 -4.90 6.44
C GLU A 123 -3.71 -6.04 5.98
N GLU A 124 -4.40 -5.89 4.85
CA GLU A 124 -5.24 -6.94 4.27
C GLU A 124 -4.43 -8.19 3.92
N LYS A 125 -3.24 -8.01 3.34
CA LYS A 125 -2.32 -9.11 3.04
C LYS A 125 -1.90 -9.83 4.31
N GLU A 126 -1.51 -9.11 5.35
CA GLU A 126 -1.08 -9.69 6.63
C GLU A 126 -2.23 -10.45 7.31
N GLN A 127 -3.43 -9.87 7.34
CA GLN A 127 -4.63 -10.56 7.84
C GLN A 127 -4.94 -11.82 7.02
N GLY A 128 -4.80 -11.75 5.69
CA GLY A 128 -4.95 -12.90 4.79
C GLY A 128 -3.95 -14.01 5.10
N GLU A 129 -2.67 -13.67 5.29
CA GLU A 129 -1.62 -14.62 5.66
C GLU A 129 -1.89 -15.28 7.02
N GLN A 130 -2.35 -14.51 8.01
CA GLN A 130 -2.73 -15.04 9.32
C GLN A 130 -3.93 -16.00 9.22
N ARG A 131 -4.96 -15.67 8.43
CA ARG A 131 -6.10 -16.56 8.18
C ARG A 131 -5.67 -17.86 7.51
N ILE A 132 -4.85 -17.78 6.47
CA ILE A 132 -4.31 -18.97 5.79
C ILE A 132 -3.50 -19.82 6.76
N ALA A 133 -2.68 -19.22 7.62
CA ALA A 133 -1.90 -19.94 8.62
C ALA A 133 -2.80 -20.68 9.64
N LEU A 134 -3.88 -20.05 10.09
CA LEU A 134 -4.84 -20.67 11.00
C LEU A 134 -5.58 -21.84 10.35
N GLU A 135 -6.10 -21.65 9.13
CA GLU A 135 -6.77 -22.70 8.35
C GLU A 135 -5.84 -23.88 8.07
N ARG A 136 -4.56 -23.62 7.77
CA ARG A 136 -3.55 -24.67 7.62
C ARG A 136 -3.39 -25.50 8.88
N LYS A 137 -3.23 -24.86 10.04
CA LYS A 137 -3.14 -25.57 11.33
C LYS A 137 -4.39 -26.40 11.60
N ARG A 138 -5.58 -25.84 11.35
CA ARG A 138 -6.84 -26.55 11.55
C ARG A 138 -6.97 -27.77 10.63
N ASN A 139 -6.57 -27.64 9.37
CA ASN A 139 -6.55 -28.76 8.43
C ASN A 139 -5.54 -29.85 8.85
N GLU A 140 -4.37 -29.47 9.34
CA GLU A 140 -3.39 -30.42 9.89
C GLU A 140 -3.94 -31.18 11.10
N GLU A 141 -4.67 -30.52 12.00
CA GLU A 141 -5.37 -31.15 13.13
C GLU A 141 -6.44 -32.14 12.65
N LEU A 142 -7.32 -31.71 11.74
CA LEU A 142 -8.37 -32.56 11.17
C LEU A 142 -7.79 -33.79 10.45
N LEU A 143 -6.68 -33.63 9.74
CA LEU A 143 -5.98 -34.75 9.11
C LEU A 143 -5.45 -35.75 10.14
N ARG A 144 -4.92 -35.28 11.27
CA ARG A 144 -4.50 -36.15 12.38
C ARG A 144 -5.68 -36.87 13.03
N GLU A 145 -6.77 -36.17 13.30
CA GLU A 145 -7.99 -36.78 13.85
C GLU A 145 -8.55 -37.84 12.91
N LEU A 146 -8.57 -37.56 11.60
CA LEU A 146 -9.04 -38.51 10.58
C LEU A 146 -8.16 -39.76 10.51
N ASP A 147 -6.84 -39.61 10.61
CA ASP A 147 -5.90 -40.75 10.62
C ASP A 147 -6.04 -41.60 11.90
N GLN A 148 -6.24 -40.96 13.06
CA GLN A 148 -6.53 -41.64 14.32
C GLN A 148 -7.83 -42.43 14.25
N LEU A 149 -8.91 -41.83 13.78
CA LEU A 149 -10.21 -42.50 13.63
C LEU A 149 -10.14 -43.65 12.64
N LYS A 150 -9.43 -43.46 11.52
CA LYS A 150 -9.22 -44.51 10.53
C LYS A 150 -8.48 -45.70 11.14
N THR A 151 -7.44 -45.44 11.93
CA THR A 151 -6.67 -46.47 12.63
C THR A 151 -7.54 -47.20 13.66
N ALA A 152 -8.33 -46.46 14.46
CA ALA A 152 -9.24 -47.05 15.43
C ALA A 152 -10.29 -47.96 14.75
N VAL A 153 -10.92 -47.49 13.68
CA VAL A 153 -11.89 -48.31 12.92
C VAL A 153 -11.23 -49.56 12.32
N GLN A 154 -9.97 -49.47 11.87
CA GLN A 154 -9.22 -50.63 11.39
C GLN A 154 -8.91 -51.63 12.52
N GLN A 155 -8.57 -51.14 13.71
CA GLN A 155 -8.34 -51.96 14.90
C GLN A 155 -9.63 -52.65 15.34
N ASP A 156 -10.71 -51.88 15.55
CA ASP A 156 -12.01 -52.43 15.92
C ASP A 156 -12.45 -53.49 14.90
N LYS A 157 -12.29 -53.22 13.60
CA LYS A 157 -12.61 -54.19 12.56
C LYS A 157 -11.79 -55.49 12.70
N ALA A 158 -10.48 -55.38 12.93
CA ALA A 158 -9.61 -56.54 13.10
C ALA A 158 -9.98 -57.33 14.37
N GLU A 159 -10.31 -56.65 15.47
CA GLU A 159 -10.80 -57.27 16.70
C GLU A 159 -12.13 -58.01 16.47
N TRP A 160 -13.07 -57.40 15.76
CA TRP A 160 -14.33 -58.04 15.36
C TRP A 160 -14.10 -59.28 14.48
N GLU A 161 -13.20 -59.20 13.50
CA GLU A 161 -12.85 -60.33 12.63
C GLU A 161 -12.22 -61.47 13.44
N GLN A 162 -11.32 -61.17 14.37
CA GLN A 162 -10.72 -62.15 15.27
C GLN A 162 -11.77 -62.82 16.16
N GLN A 163 -12.63 -62.04 16.82
CA GLN A 163 -13.71 -62.59 17.67
C GLN A 163 -14.66 -63.48 16.86
N MET A 164 -14.98 -63.08 15.64
CA MET A 164 -15.82 -63.88 14.75
C MET A 164 -15.16 -65.21 14.37
N ASP A 165 -13.87 -65.23 14.12
CA ASP A 165 -13.14 -66.45 13.80
C ASP A 165 -12.96 -67.34 15.03
N GLU A 166 -12.69 -66.78 16.21
CA GLU A 166 -12.69 -67.51 17.49
C GLU A 166 -14.06 -68.16 17.79
N GLN A 167 -15.16 -67.43 17.58
CA GLN A 167 -16.51 -67.98 17.72
C GLN A 167 -16.79 -69.11 16.72
N LYS A 168 -16.37 -68.97 15.46
CA LYS A 168 -16.51 -70.03 14.46
C LYS A 168 -15.70 -71.26 14.85
N GLU A 169 -14.45 -71.08 15.30
CA GLU A 169 -13.62 -72.19 15.75
C GLU A 169 -14.26 -72.89 16.95
N ALA A 170 -14.70 -72.15 17.97
CA ALA A 170 -15.41 -72.69 19.12
C ALA A 170 -16.66 -73.49 18.72
N HIS A 171 -17.52 -72.92 17.87
CA HIS A 171 -18.70 -73.64 17.36
C HIS A 171 -18.33 -74.86 16.52
N SER A 172 -17.25 -74.79 15.73
CA SER A 172 -16.77 -75.94 14.96
C SER A 172 -16.28 -77.07 15.86
N GLU A 173 -15.62 -76.74 16.97
CA GLU A 173 -15.19 -77.70 17.98
C GLU A 173 -16.36 -78.30 18.76
N GLU A 174 -17.35 -77.49 19.13
CA GLU A 174 -18.60 -77.97 19.75
C GLU A 174 -19.34 -78.93 18.81
N ILE A 175 -19.49 -78.57 17.53
CA ILE A 175 -20.07 -79.45 16.51
C ILE A 175 -19.26 -80.75 16.40
N ARG A 176 -17.93 -80.68 16.45
CA ARG A 176 -17.07 -81.88 16.42
C ARG A 176 -17.30 -82.78 17.63
N LYS A 177 -17.32 -82.22 18.85
CA LYS A 177 -17.59 -82.98 20.08
C LYS A 177 -18.97 -83.62 20.06
N LEU A 178 -20.01 -82.87 19.69
CA LEU A 178 -21.37 -83.41 19.57
C LEU A 178 -21.46 -84.54 18.55
N ARG A 179 -20.72 -84.45 17.43
CA ARG A 179 -20.63 -85.55 16.45
C ARG A 179 -19.92 -86.78 17.02
N GLU A 180 -18.83 -86.60 17.77
CA GLU A 180 -18.12 -87.68 18.44
C GLU A 180 -19.00 -88.37 19.49
N GLU A 181 -19.69 -87.60 20.35
CA GLU A 181 -20.66 -88.11 21.34
C GLU A 181 -21.82 -88.86 20.66
N LEU A 182 -22.36 -88.31 19.57
CA LEU A 182 -23.41 -88.98 18.80
C LEU A 182 -22.92 -90.30 18.20
N SER A 183 -21.68 -90.35 17.70
CA SER A 183 -21.07 -91.58 17.20
C SER A 183 -20.88 -92.62 18.29
N GLN A 184 -20.41 -92.22 19.47
CA GLN A 184 -20.25 -93.11 20.63
C GLN A 184 -21.61 -93.62 21.13
N GLY A 185 -22.62 -92.76 21.19
CA GLY A 185 -23.99 -93.15 21.51
C GLY A 185 -24.53 -94.18 20.52
N SER A 186 -24.29 -93.99 19.22
CA SER A 186 -24.67 -94.96 18.19
C SER A 186 -23.96 -96.30 18.37
N SER A 187 -22.66 -96.32 18.68
CA SER A 187 -21.94 -97.58 18.92
C SER A 187 -22.42 -98.29 20.19
N LEU A 188 -22.69 -97.55 21.26
CA LEU A 188 -23.26 -98.11 22.50
C LEU A 188 -24.65 -98.70 22.25
N GLN A 189 -25.46 -98.06 21.40
CA GLN A 189 -26.77 -98.56 21.03
C GLN A 189 -26.67 -99.86 20.22
N GLU A 190 -25.70 -99.96 19.31
CA GLU A 190 -25.40 -101.22 18.60
C GLU A 190 -24.94 -102.33 19.56
N GLU A 191 -24.05 -102.02 20.52
CA GLU A 191 -23.61 -102.97 21.53
C GLU A 191 -24.74 -103.40 22.46
N TYR A 192 -25.58 -102.46 22.91
CA TYR A 192 -26.76 -102.75 23.72
C TYR A 192 -27.75 -103.64 22.95
N ALA A 193 -27.96 -103.39 21.66
CA ALA A 193 -28.80 -104.24 20.81
C ALA A 193 -28.24 -105.66 20.69
N LYS A 194 -26.93 -105.82 20.49
CA LYS A 194 -26.26 -107.13 20.48
C LYS A 194 -26.38 -107.84 21.82
N LEU A 195 -26.14 -107.13 22.92
CA LEU A 195 -26.25 -107.70 24.27
C LEU A 195 -27.70 -108.10 24.60
N GLN A 196 -28.70 -107.32 24.16
CA GLN A 196 -30.10 -107.73 24.28
C GLN A 196 -30.39 -109.00 23.47
N GLU A 197 -29.82 -109.12 22.28
CA GLU A 197 -29.95 -110.33 21.46
C GLU A 197 -29.30 -111.55 22.13
N GLU A 198 -28.10 -111.40 22.71
CA GLU A 198 -27.41 -112.44 23.47
C GLU A 198 -28.15 -112.80 24.76
N TYR A 199 -28.65 -111.82 25.50
CA TYR A 199 -29.47 -112.07 26.69
C TYR A 199 -30.77 -112.80 26.32
N ALA A 200 -31.41 -112.42 25.21
CA ALA A 200 -32.58 -113.15 24.71
C ALA A 200 -32.23 -114.60 24.36
N LYS A 201 -31.09 -114.85 23.69
CA LYS A 201 -30.59 -116.21 23.42
C LYS A 201 -30.35 -116.99 24.72
N LEU A 202 -29.60 -116.42 25.66
CA LEU A 202 -29.29 -117.05 26.95
C LEU A 202 -30.55 -117.28 27.79
N GLN A 203 -31.52 -116.37 27.77
CA GLN A 203 -32.82 -116.55 28.41
C GLN A 203 -33.58 -117.72 27.77
N THR A 204 -33.48 -117.88 26.45
CA THR A 204 -34.06 -119.03 25.73
C THR A 204 -33.38 -120.33 26.16
N GLU A 205 -32.04 -120.37 26.16
CA GLU A 205 -31.26 -121.52 26.64
C GLU A 205 -31.53 -121.84 28.13
N TYR A 206 -31.66 -120.83 28.98
CA TYR A 206 -31.99 -121.01 30.39
C TYR A 206 -33.40 -121.58 30.58
N ASN A 207 -34.37 -121.10 29.80
CA ASN A 207 -35.72 -121.68 29.80
C ASN A 207 -35.71 -123.12 29.28
N GLU A 208 -34.89 -123.45 28.29
CA GLU A 208 -34.67 -124.82 27.82
C GLU A 208 -34.00 -125.69 28.89
N TRP A 209 -33.03 -125.15 29.65
CA TRP A 209 -32.43 -125.83 30.80
C TRP A 209 -33.42 -126.07 31.93
N ILE A 210 -34.32 -125.12 32.23
CA ILE A 210 -35.42 -125.36 33.18
C ILE A 210 -36.29 -126.54 32.71
N GLN A 211 -36.63 -126.60 31.42
CA GLN A 211 -37.38 -127.73 30.86
C GLN A 211 -36.62 -129.06 30.93
N LEU A 212 -35.29 -129.04 30.77
CA LEU A 212 -34.43 -130.21 30.91
C LEU A 212 -34.29 -130.68 32.38
N VAL A 213 -34.18 -129.75 33.32
CA VAL A 213 -34.16 -130.06 34.76
C VAL A 213 -35.53 -130.58 35.24
N GLU A 214 -36.63 -130.12 34.64
CA GLU A 214 -37.95 -130.72 34.81
C GLU A 214 -38.07 -132.12 34.18
N GLN A 215 -37.28 -132.45 33.15
CA GLN A 215 -37.24 -133.78 32.53
C GLN A 215 -36.40 -134.82 33.31
N ASP A 216 -35.33 -134.41 33.99
CA ASP A 216 -34.47 -135.31 34.81
C ASP A 216 -35.00 -135.55 36.23
N HIS A 217 -36.11 -134.91 36.61
CA HIS A 217 -36.88 -135.23 37.82
C HIS A 217 -38.38 -135.48 37.53
N PRO A 218 -38.76 -136.64 36.96
CA PRO A 218 -40.13 -137.10 37.05
C PRO A 218 -40.33 -137.78 38.40
N GLY A 219 -40.76 -137.00 39.41
CA GLY A 219 -41.39 -137.55 40.61
C GLY A 219 -40.82 -137.06 41.93
N LYS A 220 -41.54 -136.12 42.53
CA LYS A 220 -42.40 -136.45 43.68
C LYS A 220 -43.78 -135.84 43.48
#